data_AF-A0A3A4QVG4-F1
#
_entry.id   AF-A0A3A4QVG4-F1
#
_cell.length_a   1.000
_cell.length_b   1.000
_cell.length_c   1.000
_cell.angle_alpha   90.00
_cell.angle_beta   90.00
_cell.angle_gamma   90.00
#
_symmetry.space_group_name_H-M   'P 1'
#
loop_
_entity.id
_entity.type
_entity.pdbx_description
1 polymer ?
#
loop_
_entity_poly.entity_id
_entity_poly.type
_entity_poly.pdbx_seq_one_letter_code
_entity_poly.pdbx_strand_id
1 'polypeptide(L)'
;MDVLLTFTGFHDPYFKGLVDQEEQPGHILSLLNTRSFDHIFLFDTPSTQRVTGETKDTITKLHSGSEAHVLEINLSDPTNYQEILIGLRVHLHRNIPHKSYLIHIIIQ
;
A
#
# COMPACT_ATOMS: atom_id res chain seq x y z
N MET A 1 8.20 16.04 -1.59
CA MET A 1 6.99 15.31 -2.00
C MET A 1 7.41 13.92 -2.38
N ASP A 2 7.45 13.07 -1.36
CA ASP A 2 7.78 11.66 -1.45
C ASP A 2 6.48 10.87 -1.50
N VAL A 3 6.35 10.01 -2.51
CA VAL A 3 5.13 9.25 -2.75
C VAL A 3 5.44 7.76 -2.65
N LEU A 4 4.63 7.04 -1.86
CA LEU A 4 4.62 5.59 -1.79
C LEU A 4 3.46 5.06 -2.64
N LEU A 5 3.76 4.14 -3.54
CA LEU A 5 2.78 3.39 -4.32
C LEU A 5 2.93 1.91 -3.94
N THR A 6 1.92 1.33 -3.30
CA THR A 6 2.05 -0.03 -2.76
C THR A 6 0.76 -0.83 -2.84
N PHE A 7 0.88 -2.14 -3.06
CA PHE A 7 -0.23 -3.08 -2.92
C PHE A 7 -0.40 -3.45 -1.45
N THR A 8 -1.65 -3.63 -1.02
CA THR A 8 -1.95 -4.16 0.31
C THR A 8 -1.86 -5.69 0.29
N GLY A 9 -1.10 -6.28 1.22
CA GLY A 9 -1.08 -7.73 1.42
C GLY A 9 -1.96 -8.18 2.58
N PHE A 10 -2.18 -9.49 2.70
CA PHE A 10 -2.95 -10.09 3.82
C PHE A 10 -2.30 -9.92 5.21
N HIS A 11 -1.08 -9.39 5.28
CA HIS A 11 -0.37 -9.12 6.53
C HIS A 11 -0.39 -7.65 6.95
N ASP A 12 -0.98 -6.77 6.14
CA ASP A 12 -1.24 -5.39 6.53
C ASP A 12 -2.59 -5.30 7.27
N PRO A 13 -2.86 -4.23 8.06
CA PRO A 13 -1.85 -3.36 8.67
C PRO A 13 -0.97 -4.08 9.69
N TYR A 14 -1.46 -5.16 10.28
CA TYR A 14 -0.75 -5.97 11.27
C TYR A 14 -1.00 -7.45 11.01
N PHE A 15 -0.06 -8.29 11.44
CA PHE A 15 -0.22 -9.74 11.45
C PHE A 15 0.23 -10.31 12.81
N LYS A 16 -0.28 -11.50 13.15
CA LYS A 16 0.12 -12.17 14.39
C LYS A 16 1.45 -12.91 14.19
N GLY A 17 2.42 -12.63 15.05
CA GLY A 17 3.70 -13.35 15.05
C GLY A 17 3.56 -14.82 15.43
N LEU A 18 4.48 -15.67 14.93
CA LEU A 18 4.45 -17.12 15.12
C LEU A 18 4.79 -17.58 16.55
N VAL A 19 5.54 -16.76 17.31
CA VAL A 19 6.12 -17.18 18.60
C VAL A 19 5.28 -16.70 19.79
N ASP A 20 4.92 -15.41 19.83
CA ASP A 20 4.25 -14.81 21.00
C ASP A 20 2.81 -14.31 20.71
N GLN A 21 2.29 -14.52 19.50
CA GLN A 21 1.00 -13.99 19.01
C GLN A 21 0.82 -12.46 19.11
N GLU A 22 1.88 -11.73 19.45
CA GLU A 22 1.87 -10.26 19.42
C GLU A 22 1.64 -9.78 17.99
N GLU A 23 0.87 -8.69 17.87
CA GLU A 23 0.66 -8.02 16.59
C GLU A 23 1.96 -7.34 16.16
N GLN A 24 2.45 -7.73 14.98
CA GLN A 24 3.61 -7.15 14.33
C GLN A 24 3.15 -6.27 13.17
N PRO A 25 3.77 -5.09 12.96
CA PRO A 25 3.42 -4.22 11.86
C PRO A 25 3.61 -4.96 10.52
N GLY A 26 2.60 -4.87 9.67
CA GLY A 26 2.66 -5.34 8.29
C GLY A 26 3.74 -4.64 7.49
N HIS A 27 3.93 -5.05 6.24
CA HIS A 27 5.00 -4.54 5.39
C HIS A 27 4.90 -3.03 5.18
N ILE A 28 3.67 -2.52 5.02
CA ILE A 28 3.45 -1.09 4.76
C ILE A 28 3.79 -0.28 6.01
N LEU A 29 3.25 -0.64 7.17
CA LEU A 29 3.56 0.07 8.42
C LEU A 29 5.04 -0.03 8.80
N SER A 30 5.66 -1.19 8.58
CA SER A 30 7.09 -1.38 8.79
C SER A 30 7.91 -0.41 7.94
N LEU A 31 7.54 -0.21 6.66
CA LEU A 31 8.18 0.78 5.80
C LEU A 31 7.95 2.20 6.30
N LEU A 32 6.72 2.57 6.67
CA LEU A 32 6.38 3.91 7.17
C LEU A 32 7.07 4.26 8.51
N ASN A 33 7.41 3.25 9.32
CA ASN A 33 8.20 3.44 10.53
C ASN A 33 9.67 3.80 10.24
N THR A 34 10.18 3.47 9.05
CA THR A 34 11.58 3.74 8.66
C THR A 34 11.73 4.98 7.77
N ARG A 35 10.68 5.34 7.03
CA ARG A 35 10.68 6.46 6.09
C ARG A 35 9.32 7.13 6.02
N SER A 36 9.31 8.46 6.09
CA SER A 36 8.12 9.27 5.88
C SER A 36 7.80 9.47 4.41
N PHE A 37 6.51 9.50 4.08
CA PHE A 37 5.98 9.83 2.75
C PHE A 37 4.87 10.87 2.90
N ASP A 38 4.77 11.80 1.96
CA ASP A 38 3.73 12.82 1.96
C ASP A 38 2.39 12.22 1.49
N HIS A 39 2.44 11.37 0.46
CA HIS A 39 1.27 10.66 -0.06
C HIS A 39 1.53 9.17 -0.16
N ILE A 40 0.54 8.37 0.22
CA ILE A 40 0.57 6.91 0.18
C ILE A 40 -0.63 6.44 -0.62
N PHE A 41 -0.40 5.75 -1.72
CA PHE A 41 -1.46 5.13 -2.51
C PHE A 41 -1.44 3.63 -2.30
N LEU A 42 -2.51 3.13 -1.71
CA LEU A 42 -2.78 1.72 -1.47
C LEU A 42 -3.58 1.17 -2.64
N PHE A 43 -3.02 0.20 -3.34
CA PHE A 43 -3.72 -0.55 -4.37
C PHE A 43 -4.39 -1.75 -3.72
N ASP A 44 -5.71 -1.81 -3.80
CA ASP A 44 -6.46 -3.00 -3.45
C ASP A 44 -6.71 -3.89 -4.67
N THR A 45 -6.99 -5.14 -4.35
CA THR A 45 -7.56 -6.15 -5.25
C THR A 45 -8.87 -6.63 -4.62
N PRO A 46 -9.76 -7.32 -5.36
CA PRO A 46 -11.02 -7.82 -4.80
C PRO A 46 -10.86 -8.64 -3.51
N SER A 47 -9.74 -9.35 -3.35
CA SER A 47 -9.44 -10.14 -2.15
C SER A 47 -8.89 -9.33 -0.96
N THR A 48 -8.44 -8.09 -1.18
CA THR A 48 -7.73 -7.27 -0.18
C THR A 48 -8.43 -5.95 0.17
N GLN A 49 -9.61 -5.66 -0.40
CA GLN A 49 -10.36 -4.42 -0.15
C GLN A 49 -10.55 -4.11 1.34
N ARG A 50 -10.98 -5.11 2.12
CA ARG A 50 -11.20 -4.95 3.56
C ARG A 50 -9.90 -4.57 4.28
N VAL A 51 -8.84 -5.35 4.04
CA VAL A 51 -7.53 -5.17 4.66
C VAL A 51 -6.93 -3.81 4.25
N THR A 52 -7.19 -3.37 3.03
CA THR A 52 -6.75 -2.06 2.53
C THR A 52 -7.43 -0.91 3.26
N GLY A 53 -8.73 -1.02 3.54
CA GLY A 53 -9.45 -0.05 4.37
C GLY A 53 -8.87 0.03 5.79
N GLU A 54 -8.67 -1.12 6.44
CA GLU A 54 -8.07 -1.19 7.78
C GLU A 54 -6.64 -0.61 7.80
N THR A 55 -5.88 -0.83 6.73
CA THR A 55 -4.55 -0.26 6.53
C THR A 55 -4.58 1.27 6.41
N LYS A 56 -5.47 1.82 5.57
CA LYS A 56 -5.67 3.27 5.44
C LYS A 56 -6.00 3.93 6.77
N ASP A 57 -6.94 3.36 7.52
CA ASP A 57 -7.37 3.89 8.81
C ASP A 57 -6.22 3.92 9.81
N THR A 58 -5.39 2.88 9.78
CA THR A 58 -4.22 2.77 10.66
C THR A 58 -3.15 3.80 10.30
N ILE A 59 -2.84 3.95 9.01
CA ILE A 59 -1.90 4.97 8.52
C ILE A 59 -2.38 6.36 8.92
N THR A 60 -3.66 6.67 8.70
CA THR A 60 -4.24 7.98 9.03
C THR A 60 -4.13 8.31 10.53
N LYS A 61 -4.26 7.30 11.39
CA LYS A 61 -4.13 7.45 12.86
C LYS A 61 -2.68 7.64 13.30
N LEU A 62 -1.75 6.87 12.74
CA LEU A 62 -0.36 6.80 13.22
C LEU A 62 0.59 7.78 12.51
N HIS A 63 0.30 8.11 11.25
CA HIS A 63 1.15 8.94 10.39
C HIS A 63 0.34 10.16 9.90
N SER A 64 -0.01 11.07 10.83
CA SER A 64 -0.84 12.24 10.56
C SER A 64 -0.25 13.27 9.57
N GLY A 65 1.06 13.18 9.29
CA GLY A 65 1.73 13.96 8.24
C GLY A 65 1.64 13.35 6.85
N SER A 66 1.03 12.17 6.71
CA SER A 66 0.88 11.44 5.45
C SER A 66 -0.59 11.38 5.04
N GLU A 67 -0.86 11.54 3.75
CA GLU A 67 -2.20 11.36 3.20
C GLU A 67 -2.32 9.98 2.53
N ALA A 68 -3.21 9.13 3.06
CA ALA A 68 -3.45 7.79 2.56
C ALA A 68 -4.66 7.74 1.62
N HIS A 69 -4.42 7.24 0.41
CA HIS A 69 -5.37 7.09 -0.69
C HIS A 69 -5.57 5.62 -1.01
N VAL A 70 -6.79 5.23 -1.34
CA VAL A 70 -7.10 3.87 -1.83
C VAL A 70 -7.46 3.97 -3.30
N LEU A 71 -6.80 3.14 -4.10
CA LEU A 71 -7.01 3.05 -5.53
C LEU A 71 -7.36 1.62 -5.87
N GLU A 72 -8.57 1.41 -6.37
CA GLU A 72 -9.00 0.09 -6.80
C GLU A 72 -8.26 -0.30 -8.08
N ILE A 73 -7.52 -1.40 -8.03
CA ILE A 73 -7.00 -2.03 -9.24
C ILE A 73 -7.69 -3.39 -9.38
N ASN A 74 -8.49 -3.52 -10.44
CA ASN A 74 -9.15 -4.77 -10.79
C ASN A 74 -8.13 -5.76 -11.38
N LEU A 75 -7.18 -6.18 -10.55
CA LEU A 75 -6.17 -7.19 -10.82
C LEU A 75 -6.75 -8.54 -10.43
N SER A 76 -6.99 -9.37 -11.45
CA SER A 76 -7.47 -10.74 -11.27
C SER A 76 -6.36 -11.69 -10.85
N ASP A 77 -5.12 -11.40 -11.25
CA ASP A 77 -3.92 -12.18 -10.93
C ASP A 77 -2.80 -11.26 -10.39
N PRO A 78 -2.42 -11.38 -9.10
CA PRO A 78 -1.38 -10.56 -8.48
C PRO A 78 0.03 -10.87 -9.01
N THR A 79 0.21 -11.91 -9.82
CA THR A 79 1.47 -12.24 -10.49
C THR A 79 1.56 -11.68 -11.91
N ASN A 80 0.47 -11.10 -12.43
CA ASN A 80 0.42 -10.52 -13.76
C ASN A 80 1.00 -9.09 -13.77
N TYR A 81 2.32 -9.00 -13.91
CA TYR A 81 3.06 -7.72 -13.99
C TYR A 81 2.56 -6.78 -15.08
N GLN A 82 2.01 -7.30 -16.19
CA GLN A 82 1.49 -6.45 -17.26
C GLN A 82 0.23 -5.71 -16.80
N GLU A 83 -0.71 -6.41 -16.16
CA GLU A 83 -1.91 -5.79 -15.58
C GLU A 83 -1.53 -4.81 -14.47
N ILE A 84 -0.53 -5.14 -13.64
CA ILE A 84 -0.02 -4.24 -12.60
C ILE A 84 0.49 -2.95 -13.24
N LEU A 85 1.37 -3.05 -14.25
CA LEU A 85 1.94 -1.88 -14.91
C LEU A 85 0.88 -1.05 -15.64
N ILE A 86 -0.13 -1.67 -16.24
CA ILE A 86 -1.25 -0.98 -16.89
C ILE A 86 -2.09 -0.24 -15.85
N GLY A 87 -2.50 -0.90 -14.76
CA GLY A 87 -3.26 -0.30 -13.67
C GLY A 87 -2.51 0.86 -13.03
N LEU A 88 -1.21 0.69 -12.78
CA LEU A 88 -0.32 1.75 -12.28
C LEU A 88 -0.23 2.92 -13.27
N ARG A 89 -0.05 2.66 -14.56
CA ARG A 89 0.10 3.71 -15.59
C ARG A 89 -1.14 4.60 -15.66
N VAL A 90 -2.34 4.03 -15.57
CA VAL A 90 -3.60 4.80 -15.58
C VAL A 90 -3.66 5.78 -14.41
N HIS A 91 -3.21 5.36 -13.22
CA HIS A 91 -3.23 6.20 -12.02
C HIS A 91 -2.09 7.23 -11.99
N LEU A 92 -0.89 6.84 -12.40
CA LEU A 92 0.29 7.70 -12.44
C LEU A 92 0.14 8.86 -13.42
N HIS A 93 -0.50 8.64 -14.56
CA HIS A 93 -0.65 9.67 -15.59
C HIS A 93 -1.66 10.77 -15.23
N ARG A 94 -2.54 10.52 -14.25
CA ARG A 94 -3.65 11.42 -13.94
C ARG A 94 -3.36 12.43 -12.83
N ASN A 95 -2.43 12.18 -11.90
CA ASN A 95 -2.44 12.93 -10.64
C ASN A 95 -1.10 13.31 -9.99
N ILE A 96 0.08 13.02 -10.56
CA ILE A 96 1.33 13.21 -9.79
C ILE A 96 2.43 13.94 -10.58
N PRO A 97 2.76 15.21 -10.23
CA PRO A 97 3.85 15.94 -10.87
C PRO A 97 5.20 15.31 -10.49
N HIS A 98 6.09 15.23 -11.48
CA HIS A 98 7.42 14.62 -11.41
C HIS A 98 8.19 14.90 -10.10
N LYS A 99 8.32 13.89 -9.22
CA LYS A 99 9.41 13.70 -8.25
C LYS A 99 9.35 12.29 -7.66
N SER A 100 10.52 11.79 -7.24
CA SER A 100 10.88 10.41 -6.89
C SER A 100 9.74 9.50 -6.38
N TYR A 101 9.51 8.39 -7.09
CA TYR A 101 8.53 7.36 -6.72
C TYR A 101 9.23 6.18 -6.07
N LEU A 102 8.70 5.70 -4.94
CA LEU A 102 8.98 4.35 -4.47
C LEU A 102 7.77 3.46 -4.80
N ILE A 103 7.96 2.56 -5.74
CA ILE A 103 6.98 1.53 -6.07
C ILE A 103 7.37 0.29 -5.28
N HIS A 104 6.51 -0.12 -4.35
CA HIS A 104 6.69 -1.33 -3.56
C HIS A 104 5.62 -2.33 -3.98
N ILE A 105 6.02 -3.38 -4.71
CA ILE A 105 5.11 -4.44 -5.16
C ILE A 105 5.36 -5.64 -4.26
N ILE A 106 4.36 -5.96 -3.42
CA ILE A 106 4.36 -7.20 -2.64
C ILE A 106 3.59 -8.22 -3.47
N ILE A 107 4.29 -9.23 -3.96
CA ILE A 107 3.68 -10.41 -4.58
C ILE A 107 3.64 -11.46 -3.46
N GLN A 108 2.43 -11.79 -3.01
CA GLN A 108 2.20 -12.88 -2.04
C GLN A 108 2.03 -14.21 -2.76
#